data_AF-A0A845Z6H8-F1
#
_entry.id   AF-A0A845Z6H8-F1
#
_cell.length_a   1.000
_cell.length_b   1.000
_cell.length_c   1.000
_cell.angle_alpha   90.00
_cell.angle_beta   90.00
_cell.angle_gamma   90.00
#
_symmetry.space_group_name_H-M   'P 1'
#
loop_
_entity.id
_entity.type
_entity.pdbx_description
1 polymer ?
#
loop_
_entity_poly.entity_id
_entity_poly.type
_entity_poly.pdbx_seq_one_letter_code
_entity_poly.pdbx_strand_id
1 'polypeptide(L)'
;MNMILTEKSQGISVDKYKQLVLFIAGAVELGIYPEELSEEQWDLTSKFIRSSRKTGKELLGDDRYPESKGRWNGVKGQKQQCDAAVEIVRNIFQK
;
A
#
# COMPACT_ATOMS: atom_id res chain seq x y z
N MET A 1 -21.53 -7.15 -10.24
CA MET A 1 -20.43 -6.58 -9.42
C MET A 1 -19.10 -6.41 -10.19
N ASN A 2 -19.06 -6.63 -11.52
CA ASN A 2 -17.83 -6.45 -12.32
C ASN A 2 -17.73 -5.08 -13.02
N MET A 3 -18.81 -4.29 -13.05
CA MET A 3 -18.91 -3.08 -13.87
C MET A 3 -18.06 -1.89 -13.36
N ILE A 4 -17.82 -1.81 -12.05
CA ILE A 4 -17.00 -0.73 -11.45
C ILE A 4 -15.51 -1.00 -11.66
N LEU A 5 -15.11 -2.28 -11.74
CA LEU A 5 -13.69 -2.66 -11.80
C LEU A 5 -13.10 -2.60 -13.22
N THR A 6 -13.92 -2.65 -14.27
CA THR A 6 -13.43 -2.78 -15.65
C THR A 6 -13.65 -1.56 -16.55
N GLU A 7 -14.63 -0.68 -16.30
CA GLU A 7 -15.12 0.20 -17.39
C GLU A 7 -15.05 1.73 -17.18
N LYS A 8 -14.67 2.26 -16.02
CA LYS A 8 -14.87 3.71 -15.78
C LYS A 8 -13.63 4.60 -15.69
N SER A 9 -12.43 4.11 -15.98
CA SER A 9 -11.25 4.97 -16.26
C SER A 9 -10.19 4.21 -17.04
N GLN A 10 -10.14 4.40 -18.37
CA GLN A 10 -9.03 3.89 -19.19
C GLN A 10 -7.70 4.43 -18.63
N GLY A 11 -6.78 3.52 -18.32
CA GLY A 11 -5.44 3.87 -17.83
C GLY A 11 -5.25 3.82 -16.31
N ILE A 12 -6.30 3.56 -15.51
CA ILE A 12 -6.17 3.53 -14.04
C ILE A 12 -6.62 2.18 -13.47
N SER A 13 -5.64 1.33 -13.13
CA SER A 13 -5.90 0.04 -12.47
C SER A 13 -6.42 0.27 -11.05
N VAL A 14 -7.51 -0.43 -10.69
CA VAL A 14 -8.09 -0.47 -9.34
C VAL A 14 -7.04 -0.79 -8.27
N ASP A 15 -6.03 -1.58 -8.62
CA ASP A 15 -4.96 -1.96 -7.71
C ASP A 15 -4.17 -0.75 -7.22
N LYS A 16 -3.99 0.27 -8.07
CA LYS A 16 -3.27 1.50 -7.71
C LYS A 16 -4.04 2.37 -6.74
N TYR A 17 -5.35 2.53 -6.94
CA TYR A 17 -6.20 3.18 -5.95
C TYR A 17 -6.20 2.43 -4.63
N LYS A 18 -6.28 1.09 -4.67
CA LYS A 18 -6.18 0.27 -3.46
C LYS A 18 -4.86 0.50 -2.73
N GLN A 19 -3.73 0.53 -3.44
CA GLN A 19 -2.43 0.79 -2.81
C GLN A 19 -2.35 2.19 -2.21
N LEU A 20 -2.84 3.21 -2.93
CA LEU A 20 -2.89 4.59 -2.44
C LEU A 20 -3.76 4.70 -1.18
N VAL A 21 -4.94 4.08 -1.17
CA VAL A 21 -5.84 4.07 0.00
C VAL A 21 -5.19 3.35 1.19
N LEU A 22 -4.51 2.22 0.96
CA LEU A 22 -3.79 1.51 2.02
C LEU A 22 -2.63 2.32 2.60
N PHE A 23 -1.91 3.06 1.75
CA PHE A 23 -0.89 4.00 2.19
C PHE A 23 -1.49 5.13 3.04
N ILE A 24 -2.54 5.78 2.57
CA ILE A 24 -3.23 6.86 3.31
C ILE A 24 -3.74 6.35 4.65
N ALA A 25 -4.36 5.17 4.67
CA ALA A 25 -4.82 4.55 5.92
C ALA A 25 -3.65 4.29 6.89
N GLY A 26 -2.52 3.80 6.39
CA GLY A 26 -1.31 3.61 7.19
C GLY A 26 -0.72 4.92 7.73
N ALA A 27 -0.70 5.98 6.93
CA ALA A 27 -0.24 7.30 7.35
C ALA A 27 -1.14 7.89 8.44
N VAL A 28 -2.46 7.80 8.26
CA VAL A 28 -3.46 8.26 9.25
C VAL A 28 -3.34 7.49 10.56
N GLU A 29 -3.19 6.16 10.50
CA GLU A 29 -3.00 5.30 11.68
C GLU A 29 -1.74 5.70 12.47
N LEU A 30 -0.70 6.17 11.77
CA LEU A 30 0.56 6.61 12.37
C LEU A 30 0.58 8.10 12.72
N GLY A 31 -0.47 8.86 12.39
CA GLY A 31 -0.52 10.31 12.59
C GLY A 31 0.47 11.09 11.73
N ILE A 32 0.82 10.58 10.55
CA ILE A 32 1.78 11.21 9.61
C ILE A 32 1.02 12.10 8.64
N TYR A 33 1.52 13.33 8.47
CA TYR A 33 1.00 14.31 7.53
C TYR A 33 1.90 14.46 6.29
N PRO A 34 1.32 14.75 5.10
CA PRO A 34 2.09 14.86 3.85
C PRO A 34 3.24 15.88 3.89
N GLU A 35 3.09 16.94 4.69
CA GLU A 35 4.06 18.02 4.84
C GLU A 35 5.32 17.59 5.62
N GLU A 36 5.25 16.46 6.33
CA GLU A 36 6.36 15.91 7.10
C GLU A 36 7.28 15.01 6.25
N LEU A 37 6.87 14.68 5.02
CA LEU A 37 7.61 13.76 4.14
C LEU A 37 8.72 14.47 3.36
N SER A 38 9.93 13.93 3.45
CA SER A 38 11.06 14.35 2.61
C SER A 38 10.90 13.90 1.15
N GLU A 39 11.72 14.43 0.24
CA GLU A 39 11.73 13.98 -1.17
C GLU A 39 12.04 12.49 -1.31
N GLU A 40 12.95 11.95 -0.49
CA GLU A 40 13.27 10.52 -0.49
C GLU A 40 12.07 9.67 -0.06
N GLN A 41 11.36 10.12 0.97
CA GLN A 41 10.17 9.43 1.47
C GLN A 41 9.01 9.50 0.48
N TRP A 42 8.88 10.62 -0.25
CA TRP A 42 7.96 10.76 -1.36
C TRP A 42 8.29 9.81 -2.52
N ASP A 43 9.57 9.67 -2.87
CA ASP A 43 10.00 8.73 -3.91
C ASP A 43 9.70 7.28 -3.50
N LEU A 44 10.01 6.89 -2.26
CA LEU A 44 9.67 5.57 -1.71
C LEU A 44 8.16 5.30 -1.69
N THR A 45 7.36 6.30 -1.31
CA THR A 45 5.89 6.24 -1.37
C THR A 45 5.41 5.99 -2.79
N SER A 46 5.95 6.74 -3.76
CA SER A 46 5.59 6.59 -5.17
C SER A 46 5.95 5.21 -5.72
N LYS A 47 7.13 4.68 -5.32
CA LYS A 47 7.60 3.33 -5.66
C LYS A 47 6.69 2.27 -5.07
N PHE A 48 6.27 2.42 -3.81
CA PHE A 48 5.34 1.51 -3.17
C PHE A 48 3.99 1.46 -3.89
N ILE A 49 3.39 2.61 -4.24
CA ILE A 49 2.12 2.64 -4.97
C ILE A 49 2.27 1.98 -6.36
N ARG A 50 3.38 2.24 -7.07
CA ARG A 50 3.65 1.70 -8.41
C ARG A 50 4.06 0.23 -8.43
N SER A 51 4.70 -0.27 -7.39
CA SER A 51 5.30 -1.61 -7.36
C SER A 51 5.21 -2.26 -5.97
N SER A 52 4.02 -2.23 -5.35
CA SER A 52 3.82 -2.53 -3.93
C SER A 52 4.38 -3.86 -3.45
N ARG A 53 4.29 -4.93 -4.24
CA ARG A 53 4.91 -6.22 -3.89
C ARG A 53 6.43 -6.16 -3.83
N LYS A 54 7.05 -5.52 -4.81
CA LYS A 54 8.51 -5.39 -4.88
C LYS A 54 9.01 -4.51 -3.74
N THR A 55 8.45 -3.31 -3.62
CA THR A 55 8.86 -2.34 -2.61
C THR A 55 8.51 -2.82 -1.19
N GLY A 56 7.36 -3.47 -1.00
CA GLY A 56 7.00 -4.09 0.27
C GLY A 56 8.01 -5.16 0.69
N LYS A 57 8.47 -6.01 -0.24
CA LYS A 57 9.53 -6.99 0.04
C LYS A 57 10.86 -6.34 0.41
N GLU A 58 11.24 -5.27 -0.28
CA GLU A 58 12.46 -4.51 0.02
C GLU A 58 12.40 -3.85 1.41
N LEU A 59 11.24 -3.30 1.79
CA LEU A 59 11.05 -2.60 3.06
C LEU A 59 10.77 -3.50 4.26
N LEU A 60 10.17 -4.68 4.04
CA LEU A 60 9.84 -5.64 5.10
C LEU A 60 10.88 -6.75 5.25
N GLY A 61 11.76 -6.93 4.28
CA GLY A 61 12.80 -7.97 4.25
C GLY A 61 12.30 -9.34 3.77
N ASP A 62 11.01 -9.51 3.46
CA ASP A 62 10.38 -10.77 3.06
C ASP A 62 9.04 -10.55 2.32
N ASP A 63 8.36 -11.62 1.91
CA ASP A 63 7.08 -11.55 1.16
C ASP A 63 5.86 -11.33 2.09
N ARG A 64 6.01 -10.46 3.11
CA ARG A 64 4.96 -10.13 4.11
C ARG A 64 3.88 -9.17 3.62
N TYR A 65 3.95 -8.72 2.37
CA TYR A 65 2.91 -7.89 1.76
C TYR A 65 2.02 -8.70 0.80
N PRO A 66 0.92 -9.31 1.27
CA PRO A 66 0.13 -10.23 0.46
C PRO A 66 -0.79 -9.51 -0.54
N GLU A 67 -1.00 -10.13 -1.70
CA GLU A 67 -2.14 -9.84 -2.57
C GLU A 67 -3.37 -10.62 -2.06
N SER A 68 -4.23 -9.96 -1.29
CA SER A 68 -5.46 -10.61 -0.82
C SER A 68 -6.41 -10.90 -1.97
N LYS A 69 -6.80 -12.17 -2.11
CA LYS A 69 -7.80 -12.66 -3.07
C LYS A 69 -9.24 -12.57 -2.53
N GLY A 70 -9.53 -11.55 -1.72
CA GLY A 70 -10.87 -11.29 -1.19
C GLY A 70 -11.21 -11.95 0.14
N ARG A 71 -10.28 -12.68 0.77
CA ARG A 71 -10.47 -13.21 2.14
C ARG A 71 -10.05 -12.14 3.16
N TRP A 72 -10.84 -11.94 4.21
CA TRP A 72 -10.49 -11.00 5.28
C TRP A 72 -9.33 -11.52 6.15
N ASN A 73 -9.45 -12.75 6.64
CA ASN A 73 -8.49 -13.39 7.55
C ASN A 73 -7.44 -14.26 6.83
N GLY A 74 -6.40 -14.64 7.59
CA GLY A 74 -5.32 -15.54 7.17
C GLY A 74 -4.05 -14.82 6.71
N VAL A 75 -2.97 -15.57 6.49
CA VAL A 75 -1.64 -15.05 6.13
C VAL A 75 -1.64 -14.23 4.83
N LYS A 76 -2.62 -14.45 3.95
CA LYS A 76 -2.85 -13.66 2.73
C LYS A 76 -4.20 -12.93 2.73
N GLY A 77 -4.74 -12.67 3.91
CA GLY A 77 -6.00 -11.96 4.11
C GLY A 77 -5.87 -10.45 3.93
N GLN A 78 -7.00 -9.76 3.77
CA GLN A 78 -7.05 -8.30 3.68
C GLN A 78 -6.53 -7.63 4.96
N LYS A 79 -6.85 -8.19 6.14
CA LYS A 79 -6.34 -7.67 7.42
C LYS A 79 -4.81 -7.64 7.43
N GLN A 80 -4.17 -8.75 7.05
CA GLN A 80 -2.71 -8.83 6.98
C GLN A 80 -2.13 -7.81 5.99
N GLN A 81 -2.82 -7.58 4.87
CA GLN A 81 -2.40 -6.56 3.90
C GLN A 81 -2.47 -5.14 4.49
N CYS A 82 -3.52 -4.81 5.27
CA CYS A 82 -3.62 -3.53 5.97
C CYS A 82 -2.53 -3.39 7.04
N ASP A 83 -2.34 -4.42 7.89
CA ASP A 83 -1.32 -4.41 8.94
C ASP A 83 0.09 -4.22 8.34
N ALA A 84 0.39 -4.93 7.24
CA ALA A 84 1.65 -4.79 6.52
C ALA A 84 1.80 -3.42 5.84
N ALA A 85 0.71 -2.80 5.36
CA ALA A 85 0.75 -1.44 4.81
C ALA A 85 1.15 -0.43 5.89
N VAL A 86 0.62 -0.52 7.11
CA VAL A 86 1.02 0.32 8.24
C VAL A 86 2.52 0.18 8.54
N GLU A 87 3.03 -1.06 8.57
CA GLU A 87 4.47 -1.33 8.80
C GLU A 87 5.33 -0.73 7.68
N ILE A 88 4.90 -0.85 6.41
CA ILE A 88 5.58 -0.24 5.27
C ILE A 88 5.63 1.28 5.40
N VAL A 89 4.50 1.94 5.73
CA VAL A 89 4.47 3.40 5.90
C VAL A 89 5.41 3.83 7.02
N ARG A 90 5.42 3.11 8.15
CA ARG A 90 6.36 3.35 9.25
C ARG A 90 7.81 3.28 8.78
N ASN A 91 8.16 2.24 8.01
CA ASN A 91 9.52 2.06 7.51
C ASN A 91 9.92 3.13 6.49
N ILE A 92 8.97 3.61 5.67
CA ILE A 92 9.20 4.76 4.78
C ILE A 92 9.52 6.01 5.59
N PHE A 93 8.74 6.29 6.64
CA PHE A 93 8.93 7.51 7.45
C PHE A 93 10.19 7.50 8.33
N GLN A 94 10.72 6.32 8.66
CA GLN A 94 11.95 6.17 9.44
C GLN A 94 13.24 6.18 8.57
N LYS A 95 13.10 6.31 7.26
CA LYS A 95 14.21 6.57 6.34
C LYS A 95 14.55 8.05 6.34
#